data_AF-A0A2M7BCF8-F1
#
_entry.id   AF-A0A2M7BCF8-F1
#
_cell.length_a   1.000
_cell.length_b   1.000
_cell.length_c   1.000
_cell.angle_alpha   90.00
_cell.angle_beta   90.00
_cell.angle_gamma   90.00
#
_symmetry.space_group_name_H-M   'P 1'
#
loop_
_entity.id
_entity.type
_entity.pdbx_description
1 polymer ?
#
loop_
_entity_poly.entity_id
_entity_poly.type
_entity_poly.pdbx_seq_one_letter_code
_entity_poly.pdbx_strand_id
1 'polypeptide(L)' 'MQKVIKTGNSLAVTIPSNFVKLIGIRAGDEVKLEMESEKAKVSYFFSGMQQLPLSENFLKIKKVEKK' A
#
# COMPACT_ATOMS: atom_id res chain seq x y z
N MET A 1 0.82 -7.07 17.30
CA MET A 1 1.92 -6.55 18.15
C MET A 1 2.91 -5.86 17.24
N GLN A 2 3.17 -4.57 17.48
CA GLN A 2 4.13 -3.75 16.74
C GLN A 2 5.49 -3.86 17.44
N LYS A 3 6.50 -4.40 16.75
CA LYS A 3 7.83 -4.62 17.33
C LYS A 3 8.93 -4.44 16.29
N VAL A 4 10.11 -4.09 16.78
CA VAL A 4 11.37 -4.13 16.01
C VAL A 4 11.91 -5.56 16.07
N ILE A 5 12.28 -6.13 14.92
CA ILE A 5 12.86 -7.47 14.79
C ILE A 5 14.16 -7.44 13.98
N LYS A 6 15.07 -8.39 14.26
CA LYS A 6 16.33 -8.54 13.52
C LYS A 6 16.08 -9.16 12.14
N THR A 7 16.64 -8.57 11.09
CA THR A 7 16.56 -9.07 9.71
C THR A 7 17.94 -9.07 9.05
N GLY A 8 18.63 -10.21 9.08
CA GLY A 8 20.03 -10.28 8.60
C GLY A 8 20.90 -9.23 9.30
N ASN A 9 21.49 -8.32 8.54
CA ASN A 9 22.31 -7.22 9.08
C ASN A 9 21.50 -6.00 9.55
N SER A 10 20.19 -5.97 9.33
CA SER A 10 19.32 -4.82 9.56
C SER A 10 18.23 -5.09 10.61
N LEU A 11 17.35 -4.10 10.81
CA LEU A 11 16.15 -4.21 11.64
C LEU A 11 14.90 -3.95 10.78
N ALA A 12 13.78 -4.54 11.17
CA ALA A 12 12.48 -4.29 10.57
C ALA A 12 11.42 -4.03 11.64
N VAL A 13 10.37 -3.30 11.26
CA VAL A 13 9.18 -3.06 12.09
C VAL A 13 8.01 -3.84 11.52
N THR A 14 7.28 -4.54 12.38
CA THR A 14 6.06 -5.24 11.97
C THR A 14 4.94 -4.27 11.64
N ILE A 15 4.45 -4.30 10.40
CA ILE A 15 3.29 -3.52 9.96
C ILE A 15 2.00 -4.28 10.32
N PRO A 16 0.99 -3.62 10.90
CA PRO A 16 -0.29 -4.25 11.22
C PRO A 16 -0.98 -4.86 9.99
N SER A 17 -1.50 -6.08 10.12
CA SER A 17 -2.09 -6.83 9.01
C SER A 17 -3.35 -6.18 8.43
N ASN A 18 -4.13 -5.46 9.25
CA ASN A 18 -5.28 -4.67 8.80
C ASN A 18 -4.85 -3.53 7.87
N PHE A 19 -3.75 -2.85 8.18
CA PHE A 19 -3.19 -1.81 7.33
C PHE A 19 -2.68 -2.41 6.01
N VAL A 20 -1.90 -3.49 6.08
CA VAL A 20 -1.41 -4.23 4.90
C VAL A 20 -2.54 -4.57 3.92
N LYS A 21 -3.66 -5.12 4.44
CA LYS A 21 -4.83 -5.47 3.64
C LYS A 21 -5.55 -4.25 3.08
N LEU A 22 -5.68 -3.19 3.87
CA LEU A 22 -6.39 -1.97 3.49
C LEU A 22 -5.74 -1.28 2.28
N ILE A 23 -4.41 -1.22 2.27
CA ILE A 23 -3.64 -0.56 1.20
C ILE A 23 -2.97 -1.57 0.25
N GLY A 24 -3.38 -2.84 0.27
CA GLY A 24 -2.94 -3.84 -0.71
C GLY A 24 -1.43 -4.09 -0.85
N ILE A 25 -0.60 -3.69 0.12
CA ILE A 25 0.86 -3.84 0.03
C ILE A 25 1.28 -5.30 0.20
N ARG A 26 2.37 -5.68 -0.47
CA ARG A 26 2.92 -7.03 -0.49
C ARG A 26 4.40 -7.03 -0.12
N ALA A 27 4.91 -8.19 0.29
CA ALA A 27 6.33 -8.36 0.50
C ALA A 27 7.07 -8.20 -0.84
N GLY A 28 8.11 -7.36 -0.84
CA GLY A 28 8.89 -7.01 -2.04
C GLY A 28 8.47 -5.70 -2.71
N ASP A 29 7.36 -5.07 -2.28
CA ASP A 29 6.98 -3.75 -2.78
C ASP A 29 8.03 -2.69 -2.40
N GLU A 30 8.35 -1.82 -3.34
CA GLU A 30 9.20 -0.66 -3.08
C GLU A 30 8.46 0.41 -2.26
N VAL A 31 9.19 1.10 -1.39
CA VAL A 31 8.64 2.10 -0.49
C VAL A 31 9.56 3.32 -0.49
N LYS A 32 8.99 4.52 -0.59
CA LYS A 32 9.75 5.76 -0.42
C LYS A 32 9.92 6.02 1.08
N LEU A 33 11.13 6.40 1.47
CA LEU A 33 11.51 6.60 2.87
C LEU A 33 12.02 8.03 3.10
N GLU A 34 11.54 8.66 4.17
CA GLU A 34 12.04 9.93 4.66
C GLU A 34 12.42 9.79 6.14
N MET A 35 13.64 10.20 6.50
CA MET A 35 14.18 10.09 7.85
C MET A 35 14.39 11.47 8.46
N GLU A 36 13.86 11.65 9.66
CA GLU A 36 14.09 12.83 10.51
C GLU A 36 14.89 12.37 11.74
N SER A 37 16.23 12.25 11.59
CA SER A 37 17.11 11.68 12.62
C SER A 37 17.03 12.42 13.96
N GLU A 38 16.91 13.76 13.93
CA GLU A 38 16.77 14.60 15.12
C GLU A 38 15.51 14.28 15.94
N LYS A 39 14.48 13.72 15.30
CA LYS A 39 13.19 13.38 15.93
C LYS A 39 12.99 11.89 16.12
N ALA A 40 14.01 11.07 15.84
CA ALA A 40 13.91 9.61 15.83
C ALA A 40 12.69 9.09 15.05
N LYS A 41 12.37 9.74 13.92
CA LYS A 41 11.17 9.47 13.13
C LYS A 41 11.55 9.00 11.72
N VAL A 42 10.86 7.97 11.25
CA VAL A 42 10.94 7.47 9.88
C VAL A 42 9.54 7.43 9.29
N SER A 43 9.36 8.03 8.13
CA SER A 43 8.11 8.03 7.39
C SER A 43 8.25 7.14 6.15
N TYR A 44 7.34 6.17 6.01
CA TYR A 44 7.27 5.26 4.88
C TYR A 44 6.05 5.61 4.02
N PHE A 45 6.28 5.87 2.74
CA PHE A 45 5.24 6.17 1.77
C PHE A 45 5.06 4.99 0.83
N PHE A 46 3.98 4.25 1.04
CA PHE A 46 3.62 3.09 0.24
C PHE A 46 2.83 3.54 -1.00
N SER A 47 3.13 2.96 -2.16
CA SER A 47 2.40 3.19 -3.42
C SER A 47 1.05 2.46 -3.49
N GLY A 48 0.67 1.73 -2.43
CA GLY A 48 -0.42 0.75 -2.37
C GLY A 48 -1.86 1.26 -2.52
N MET A 49 -2.10 2.50 -2.96
CA MET A 49 -3.44 2.86 -3.45
C MET A 49 -3.62 2.31 -4.87
N GLN A 50 -3.59 0.98 -5.02
CA GLN A 50 -4.13 0.35 -6.21
C GLN A 50 -5.65 0.54 -6.14
N GLN A 51 -6.13 1.55 -6.87
CA GLN A 51 -7.54 1.69 -7.17
C GLN A 51 -8.02 0.36 -7.77
N LEU A 52 -9.12 -0.20 -7.25
CA LEU A 52 -9.72 -1.39 -7.83
C LEU A 52 -9.90 -1.12 -9.33
N PRO A 53 -9.44 -2.02 -10.22
CA PRO A 53 -9.68 -1.84 -11.64
C PRO A 53 -11.19 -1.69 -11.83
N LEU A 54 -11.61 -0.62 -12.50
CA LEU A 54 -13.01 -0.43 -12.86
C LEU A 54 -13.43 -1.66 -13.68
N SER A 55 -14.27 -2.53 -13.10
CA SER A 55 -14.72 -3.71 -13.83
C SER A 55 -15.45 -3.25 -15.09
N GLU A 56 -15.18 -3.86 -16.24
CA GLU A 56 -15.77 -3.51 -17.53
C GLU A 56 -17.32 -3.50 -17.51
N ASN A 57 -17.90 -4.19 -16.53
CA ASN A 57 -19.34 -4.18 -16.24
C ASN A 57 -19.92 -2.79 -15.96
N PHE A 58 -19.11 -1.81 -15.52
CA PHE A 58 -19.54 -0.42 -15.31
C PHE A 58 -19.54 0.42 -16.60
N LEU A 59 -18.89 -0.05 -17.68
CA LEU A 59 -18.78 0.68 -18.95
C LEU A 59 -19.83 0.28 -19.98
N LYS A 60 -20.88 -0.46 -19.59
CA LYS A 60 -22.05 -0.71 -20.46
C LYS A 60 -22.85 0.57 -20.67
N ILE A 61 -22.32 1.47 -21.48
CA ILE A 61 -23.06 2.55 -22.12
C ILE A 61 -24.18 1.86 -22.90
N LYS A 62 -25.42 1.92 -22.38
CA LYS A 62 -26.61 1.52 -23.13
C LYS A 62 -26.60 2.34 -24.43
N LYS A 63 -26.21 1.72 -25.54
CA LYS A 63 -26.55 2.25 -26.87
C LYS A 63 -28.07 2.29 -26.93
N VAL A 64 -28.64 3.48 -26.76
CA VAL A 64 -30.05 3.72 -27.01
C VAL A 64 -30.22 3.56 -28.52
N GLU A 65 -30.84 2.46 -28.94
CA GLU A 65 -31.31 2.29 -30.31
C GLU A 65 -32.35 3.39 -30.59
N LYS A 66 -32.01 4.32 -31.48
CA LYS A 66 -32.98 5.25 -32.05
C LYS A 66 -33.84 4.47 -33.05
N LYS A 67 -35.14 4.40 -32.77
CA LYS A 67 -36.18 4.09 -33.75
C LYS A 67 -36.35 5.24 -34.74
#